data_AF-E2C9R9-F1
#
_entry.id   AF-E2C9R9-F1
#
_cell.length_a   1.000
_cell.length_b   1.000
_cell.length_c   1.000
_cell.angle_alpha   90.00
_cell.angle_beta   90.00
_cell.angle_gamma   90.00
#
_symmetry.space_group_name_H-M   'P 1'
#
loop_
_entity.id
_entity.type
_entity.pdbx_description
1 polymer ?
#
loop_
_entity_poly.entity_id
_entity_poly.type
_entity_poly.pdbx_seq_one_letter_code
_entity_poly.pdbx_strand_id
1 'polypeptide(L)'
;LFDANMQNVWFQQDGVGPHFAVRVRKFLNCSFPNQWISRRGSIEWPARSPDLSIEWLARSPDLSPLDFFFWGQIKSKVYATKP
;
A
#
# COMPACT_ATOMS: atom_id res chain seq x y z
N LEU A 1 -4.95 -20.36 1.90
CA LEU A 1 -3.66 -19.67 1.63
C LEU A 1 -3.30 -18.63 2.69
N PHE A 2 -4.24 -18.13 3.49
CA PHE A 2 -3.92 -17.53 4.79
C PHE A 2 -4.91 -18.05 5.83
N ASP A 3 -4.65 -19.27 6.32
CA ASP A 3 -5.30 -19.85 7.51
C ASP A 3 -4.46 -19.57 8.77
N ALA A 4 -3.58 -18.56 8.70
CA ALA A 4 -2.78 -18.12 9.83
C ALA A 4 -3.51 -16.98 10.53
N ASN A 5 -3.65 -17.08 11.85
CA ASN A 5 -4.13 -16.00 12.69
C ASN A 5 -3.19 -14.77 12.55
N MET A 6 -3.56 -13.77 11.76
CA MET A 6 -2.74 -12.57 11.49
C MET A 6 -2.97 -11.45 12.51
N GLN A 7 -3.47 -11.78 13.71
CA GLN A 7 -3.76 -10.81 14.79
C GLN A 7 -2.58 -9.96 15.28
N ASN A 8 -1.36 -10.19 14.79
CA ASN A 8 -0.16 -9.41 15.12
C ASN A 8 0.64 -8.98 13.88
N VAL A 9 0.03 -8.98 12.69
CA VAL A 9 0.70 -8.61 11.44
C VAL A 9 0.09 -7.33 10.90
N TRP A 10 0.94 -6.32 10.67
CA TRP A 10 0.55 -5.11 9.98
C TRP A 10 0.62 -5.29 8.47
N PHE A 11 -0.52 -5.15 7.80
CA PHE A 11 -0.60 -5.16 6.35
C PHE A 11 -0.57 -3.74 5.79
N GLN A 12 0.27 -3.49 4.79
CA GLN A 12 0.35 -2.20 4.11
C GLN A 12 0.24 -2.43 2.61
N GLN A 13 -0.68 -1.70 1.96
CA GLN A 13 -0.83 -1.69 0.50
C GLN A 13 -1.01 -0.26 -0.02
N ASP A 14 -0.71 -0.07 -1.30
CA ASP A 14 -0.95 1.20 -1.98
C ASP A 14 -2.47 1.50 -2.12
N GLY A 15 -2.79 2.73 -2.49
CA GLY A 15 -4.16 3.22 -2.62
C GLY A 15 -4.75 3.11 -4.03
N VAL A 16 -4.12 2.31 -4.92
CA VAL A 16 -4.45 2.30 -6.36
C VAL A 16 -5.79 1.59 -6.59
N GLY A 17 -6.55 2.04 -7.60
CA GLY A 17 -7.98 1.74 -7.82
C GLY A 17 -8.42 0.29 -7.56
N PRO A 18 -7.72 -0.76 -8.05
CA PRO A 18 -8.09 -2.15 -7.80
C PRO A 18 -8.00 -2.56 -6.31
N HIS A 19 -7.04 -1.99 -5.57
CA HIS A 19 -6.82 -2.27 -4.14
C HIS A 19 -7.81 -1.55 -3.22
N PHE A 20 -8.61 -0.63 -3.79
CA PHE A 20 -9.63 0.14 -3.08
C PHE A 20 -11.04 -0.51 -3.10
N ALA A 21 -11.22 -1.61 -3.83
CA ALA A 21 -12.51 -2.27 -3.97
C ALA A 21 -13.10 -2.69 -2.60
N VAL A 22 -14.42 -2.57 -2.45
CA VAL A 22 -15.14 -2.94 -1.21
C VAL A 22 -14.83 -4.37 -0.78
N ARG A 23 -14.71 -5.29 -1.75
CA ARG A 23 -14.39 -6.69 -1.51
C ARG A 23 -13.00 -6.88 -0.88
N VAL A 24 -12.02 -6.09 -1.33
CA VAL A 24 -10.65 -6.08 -0.76
C VAL A 24 -10.69 -5.56 0.68
N ARG A 25 -11.39 -4.45 0.93
CA ARG A 25 -11.50 -3.88 2.29
C ARG A 25 -12.20 -4.82 3.27
N LYS A 26 -13.26 -5.51 2.84
CA LYS A 26 -13.92 -6.55 3.66
C LYS A 26 -12.96 -7.68 4.02
N PHE A 27 -12.20 -8.17 3.04
CA PHE A 27 -11.20 -9.20 3.28
C PHE A 27 -10.12 -8.75 4.27
N LEU A 28 -9.62 -7.52 4.13
CA LEU A 28 -8.59 -6.97 5.02
C LEU A 28 -9.11 -6.75 6.44
N ASN A 29 -10.35 -6.30 6.61
CA ASN A 29 -10.96 -6.18 7.95
C ASN A 29 -11.09 -7.54 8.66
N CYS A 30 -11.38 -8.61 7.93
CA CYS A 30 -11.49 -9.96 8.50
C CYS A 30 -10.11 -10.56 8.78
N SER A 31 -9.13 -10.30 7.91
CA SER A 31 -7.80 -10.92 7.99
C SER A 31 -6.85 -10.17 8.91
N PHE A 32 -6.90 -8.84 8.93
CA PHE A 32 -5.99 -7.96 9.68
C PHE A 32 -6.80 -6.93 10.49
N PRO A 33 -7.62 -7.36 11.47
CA PRO A 33 -8.52 -6.47 12.19
C PRO A 33 -7.74 -5.32 12.86
N ASN A 34 -8.06 -4.07 12.48
CA ASN A 34 -7.38 -2.86 12.96
C ASN A 34 -5.87 -2.77 12.68
N GLN A 35 -5.34 -3.64 11.80
CA GLN A 35 -3.91 -3.79 11.54
C GLN A 35 -3.59 -3.69 10.05
N TRP A 36 -4.33 -2.87 9.30
CA TRP A 36 -4.00 -2.61 7.90
C TRP A 36 -4.07 -1.13 7.53
N ILE A 37 -3.11 -0.72 6.68
CA ILE A 37 -2.88 0.65 6.25
C ILE A 37 -3.09 0.71 4.73
N SER A 38 -4.00 1.58 4.30
CA SER A 38 -4.31 1.84 2.88
C SER A 38 -5.20 3.08 2.77
N ARG A 39 -5.59 3.45 1.55
CA ARG A 39 -6.60 4.48 1.30
C ARG A 39 -7.94 4.05 1.91
N ARG A 40 -8.43 4.77 2.92
CA ARG A 40 -9.59 4.40 3.78
C ARG A 40 -9.44 3.07 4.54
N GLY A 41 -8.22 2.75 4.99
CA GLY A 41 -7.95 1.65 5.92
C GLY A 41 -8.28 1.99 7.38
N SER A 42 -7.98 1.07 8.31
CA SER A 42 -8.12 1.31 9.76
C SER A 42 -7.26 2.48 10.23
N ILE A 43 -6.10 2.65 9.61
CA ILE A 43 -5.30 3.87 9.66
C ILE A 43 -5.24 4.41 8.24
N GLU A 44 -5.82 5.58 8.03
CA GLU A 44 -5.72 6.27 6.76
C GLU A 44 -4.32 6.90 6.60
N TRP A 45 -3.81 6.89 5.38
CA TRP A 45 -2.58 7.60 5.04
C TRP A 45 -2.72 9.09 5.42
N PRO A 46 -1.78 9.70 6.17
CA PRO A 46 -1.84 11.12 6.48
C PRO A 46 -1.87 11.92 5.17
N ALA A 47 -2.84 12.82 5.04
CA ALA A 47 -2.90 13.76 3.94
C ALA A 47 -1.62 14.62 3.97
N ARG A 48 -0.78 14.50 2.94
CA ARG A 48 0.38 15.38 2.77
C ARG A 48 0.15 16.33 1.61
N SER A 49 -0.66 17.36 1.84
CA SER A 49 -0.49 18.73 1.33
C SER A 49 -1.75 19.58 1.56
N PRO A 50 -1.60 20.90 1.77
CA PRO A 50 -2.71 21.83 2.00
C PRO A 50 -3.46 22.24 0.71
N ASP A 51 -2.99 21.84 -0.48
CA ASP A 51 -3.69 22.10 -1.73
C ASP A 51 -4.72 20.98 -1.97
N LEU A 52 -5.99 21.32 -1.73
CA LEU A 52 -7.17 20.47 -1.84
C LEU A 52 -7.66 20.31 -3.29
N SER A 53 -6.97 20.87 -4.27
CA SER A 53 -7.16 20.52 -5.67
C SER A 53 -6.15 19.45 -6.03
N ILE A 54 -6.43 18.57 -7.01
CA ILE A 54 -5.56 17.48 -7.46
C ILE A 54 -5.84 16.15 -6.73
N GLU A 55 -6.79 15.42 -7.30
CA GLU A 55 -6.98 13.95 -7.21
C GLU A 55 -5.70 13.10 -7.37
N TRP A 56 -4.53 13.69 -7.66
CA TRP A 56 -3.29 13.02 -8.06
C TRP A 56 -2.33 12.53 -6.96
N LEU A 57 -2.63 12.69 -5.67
CA LEU A 57 -1.84 11.99 -4.63
C LEU A 57 -2.09 10.47 -4.56
N ALA A 58 -2.97 9.93 -5.41
CA ALA A 58 -3.16 8.49 -5.60
C ALA A 58 -1.95 7.77 -6.25
N ARG A 59 -0.87 8.49 -6.56
CA ARG A 59 0.32 7.97 -7.24
C ARG A 59 1.65 8.44 -6.64
N SER A 60 1.73 8.76 -5.35
CA SER A 60 3.06 8.89 -4.74
C SER A 60 3.66 7.50 -4.57
N PRO A 61 4.68 7.10 -5.37
CA PRO A 61 5.44 5.86 -5.17
C PRO A 61 6.30 5.96 -3.89
N ASP A 62 6.22 7.06 -3.17
CA ASP A 62 7.11 7.42 -2.07
C ASP A 62 6.57 6.96 -0.71
N LEU A 63 5.35 6.40 -0.67
CA LEU A 63 4.65 6.10 0.57
C LEU A 63 4.71 4.64 0.99
N SER A 64 5.04 3.73 0.07
CA SER A 64 5.29 2.33 0.43
C SER A 64 6.80 2.07 0.50
N PRO A 65 7.32 1.44 1.57
CA PRO A 65 8.70 0.95 1.59
C PRO A 65 9.04 0.05 0.40
N LEU A 66 8.00 -0.59 -0.18
CA LEU A 66 8.12 -1.41 -1.37
C LEU A 66 8.49 -0.56 -2.61
N ASP A 67 7.81 0.56 -2.82
CA ASP A 67 8.02 1.42 -3.99
C ASP A 67 9.27 2.30 -3.86
N PHE A 68 9.53 2.85 -2.67
CA PHE A 68 10.72 3.68 -2.43
C PHE A 68 12.01 2.87 -2.39
N PHE A 69 12.04 1.77 -1.64
CA PHE A 69 13.28 1.04 -1.38
C PHE A 69 13.38 -0.22 -2.23
N PHE A 70 12.44 -1.16 -2.08
CA PHE A 70 12.57 -2.49 -2.68
C PHE A 70 12.59 -2.45 -4.21
N TRP A 71 11.62 -1.76 -4.83
CA TRP A 71 11.56 -1.64 -6.29
C TRP A 71 12.71 -0.81 -6.87
N GLY A 72 13.20 0.20 -6.14
CA GLY A 72 14.41 0.94 -6.50
C GLY A 72 15.65 0.03 -6.55
N GLN A 73 15.84 -0.80 -5.51
CA GLN A 73 16.92 -1.77 -5.44
C GLN A 73 16.81 -2.85 -6.52
N ILE A 74 15.63 -3.39 -6.76
CA ILE A 74 15.42 -4.39 -7.83
C ILE A 74 15.73 -3.80 -9.19
N LYS A 75 15.22 -2.60 -9.51
CA LYS A 75 15.52 -1.93 -10.79
C LYS A 75 17.03 -1.75 -10.96
N SER A 76 17.73 -1.30 -9.92
CA SER A 76 19.19 -1.14 -9.96
C SER A 76 19.91 -2.44 -10.31
N LYS A 77 19.46 -3.60 -9.80
CA LYS A 77 20.05 -4.90 -10.11
C LYS A 77 19.67 -5.42 -11.50
N VAL A 78 18.40 -5.32 -11.88
CA VAL A 78 17.90 -5.82 -13.17
C VAL A 78 18.54 -5.07 -14.33
N TYR A 79 18.70 -3.74 -14.21
CA TYR A 79 19.33 -2.91 -15.24
C TYR A 79 20.86 -2.77 -15.09
N ALA A 80 21.48 -3.51 -14.17
CA ALA A 80 22.95 -3.50 -14.01
C ALA A 80 23.66 -4.14 -15.22
N THR A 81 22.98 -5.07 -15.89
CA THR A 81 23.43 -5.71 -17.13
C THR A 81 22.51 -5.32 -18.27
N LYS A 82 23.09 -5.05 -19.44
CA LYS A 82 22.31 -4.86 -20.67
C LYS A 82 21.52 -6.15 -20.99
N PRO A 83 20.33 -6.04 -21.57
CA PRO A 83 19.51 -7.19 -21.97
C PRO A 83 20.28 -8.16 -22.89
#